data_AF-A0A7C8Z7S9-F1
#
_entry.id   AF-A0A7C8Z7S9-F1
#
_cell.length_a   1.000
_cell.length_b   1.000
_cell.length_c   1.000
_cell.angle_alpha   90.00
_cell.angle_beta   90.00
_cell.angle_gamma   90.00
#
_symmetry.space_group_name_H-M   'P 1'
#
loop_
_entity.id
_entity.type
_entity.pdbx_description
1 polymer ?
#
loop_
_entity_poly.entity_id
_entity_poly.type
_entity_poly.pdbx_seq_one_letter_code
_entity_poly.pdbx_strand_id
1 'polypeptide(L)'
;PVYADPANVTPEIVQSRYALTKKPGARYVPAAFLTGLLDPVQSREEFLDIFAAMEGNLPVLVVSTSGAPKRSKAEMEALRGARGVTKFVEVPGALLPQEEYPKDVAEEIHKFLQEL
;
A
#
# COMPACT_ATOMS: atom_id res chain seq x y z
N PRO A 1 5.24 -11.19 -5.87
CA PRO A 1 3.95 -11.92 -5.79
C PRO A 1 2.97 -11.06 -4.99
N VAL A 2 1.65 -11.22 -5.16
CA VAL A 2 0.66 -10.40 -4.44
C VAL A 2 0.57 -10.78 -2.97
N TYR A 3 0.57 -12.09 -2.71
CA TYR A 3 0.69 -12.70 -1.39
C TYR A 3 2.12 -13.25 -1.24
N ALA A 4 2.69 -13.15 -0.04
CA ALA A 4 3.94 -13.81 0.31
C ALA A 4 3.74 -15.32 0.48
N ASP A 5 2.67 -15.73 1.17
CA ASP A 5 2.31 -17.14 1.35
C ASP A 5 1.16 -17.54 0.41
N PRO A 6 1.38 -18.47 -0.55
CA PRO A 6 0.33 -18.99 -1.41
C PRO A 6 -0.86 -19.61 -0.67
N ALA A 7 -0.67 -20.12 0.56
CA ALA A 7 -1.75 -20.70 1.36
C ALA A 7 -2.82 -19.66 1.75
N ASN A 8 -2.47 -18.37 1.76
CA ASN A 8 -3.41 -17.27 2.00
C ASN A 8 -4.35 -17.01 0.80
N VAL A 9 -4.08 -17.60 -0.37
CA VAL A 9 -4.92 -17.49 -1.56
C VAL A 9 -5.98 -18.61 -1.55
N THR A 10 -6.97 -18.47 -0.68
CA THR A 10 -8.03 -19.47 -0.52
C THR A 10 -9.03 -19.44 -1.70
N PRO A 11 -9.81 -20.52 -1.90
CA PRO A 11 -10.89 -20.52 -2.90
C PRO A 11 -11.88 -19.36 -2.72
N GLU A 12 -12.17 -18.97 -1.49
CA GLU A 12 -13.08 -17.85 -1.16
C GLU A 12 -12.48 -16.51 -1.60
N ILE A 13 -11.19 -16.29 -1.38
CA ILE A 13 -10.47 -15.11 -1.87
C ILE A 13 -10.54 -15.06 -3.40
N VAL A 14 -10.24 -16.18 -4.07
CA VAL A 14 -10.30 -16.26 -5.53
C VAL A 14 -11.72 -15.95 -6.05
N GLN A 15 -12.75 -16.55 -5.46
CA GLN A 15 -14.14 -16.27 -5.84
C GLN A 15 -14.53 -14.81 -5.61
N SER A 16 -14.11 -14.23 -4.48
CA SER A 16 -14.34 -12.81 -4.16
C SER A 16 -13.71 -11.89 -5.19
N ARG A 17 -12.43 -12.12 -5.56
CA ARG A 17 -11.74 -11.36 -6.61
C ARG A 17 -12.39 -11.55 -7.98
N TYR A 18 -12.82 -12.77 -8.31
CA TYR A 18 -13.52 -13.05 -9.57
C TYR A 18 -14.85 -12.31 -9.66
N ALA A 19 -15.65 -12.28 -8.59
CA ALA A 19 -16.93 -11.58 -8.56
C ALA A 19 -16.77 -10.08 -8.85
N LEU A 20 -15.68 -9.46 -8.38
CA LEU A 20 -15.37 -8.05 -8.68
C LEU A 20 -15.19 -7.80 -10.19
N THR A 21 -14.60 -8.74 -10.92
CA THR A 21 -14.39 -8.62 -12.38
C THR A 21 -15.70 -8.59 -13.19
N LYS A 22 -16.81 -9.04 -12.60
CA LYS A 22 -18.14 -9.10 -13.25
C LYS A 22 -18.98 -7.85 -13.03
N LYS A 23 -18.55 -6.92 -12.16
CA LYS A 23 -19.30 -5.69 -11.91
C LYS A 23 -19.28 -4.77 -13.14
N PRO A 24 -20.38 -4.04 -13.42
CA PRO A 24 -20.38 -2.99 -14.45
C PRO A 24 -19.22 -2.01 -14.24
N GLY A 25 -18.45 -1.74 -15.31
CA GLY A 25 -17.30 -0.84 -15.25
C GLY A 25 -16.01 -1.41 -14.64
N ALA A 26 -15.99 -2.66 -14.18
CA ALA A 26 -14.83 -3.25 -13.50
C ALA A 26 -13.54 -3.29 -14.33
N ARG A 27 -13.63 -3.17 -15.66
CA ARG A 27 -12.47 -3.21 -16.57
C ARG A 27 -11.63 -1.93 -16.61
N TYR A 28 -12.20 -0.77 -16.25
CA TYR A 28 -11.55 0.51 -16.51
C TYR A 28 -10.38 0.80 -15.56
N VAL A 29 -10.56 0.56 -14.26
CA VAL A 29 -9.51 0.80 -13.25
C VAL A 29 -8.29 -0.11 -13.46
N PRO A 30 -8.43 -1.43 -13.69
CA PRO A 30 -7.28 -2.28 -14.02
C PRO A 30 -6.54 -1.84 -15.29
N ALA A 31 -7.26 -1.39 -16.32
CA ALA A 31 -6.64 -0.88 -17.54
C ALA A 31 -5.80 0.37 -17.26
N ALA A 32 -6.37 1.36 -16.55
CA ALA A 32 -5.66 2.59 -16.17
C ALA A 32 -4.43 2.29 -15.29
N PHE A 33 -4.58 1.40 -14.31
CA PHE A 33 -3.49 0.95 -13.43
C PHE A 33 -2.33 0.33 -14.22
N LEU A 34 -2.62 -0.61 -15.13
CA LEU A 34 -1.59 -1.26 -15.96
C LEU A 34 -0.89 -0.29 -16.91
N THR A 35 -1.59 0.74 -17.39
CA THR A 35 -1.01 1.76 -18.28
C THR A 35 -0.21 2.85 -17.55
N GLY A 36 -0.18 2.84 -16.20
CA GLY A 36 0.51 3.86 -15.42
C GLY A 36 -0.14 5.25 -15.49
N LEU A 37 -1.41 5.33 -15.90
CA LEU A 37 -2.13 6.60 -16.06
C LEU A 37 -2.85 7.06 -14.79
N LEU A 38 -2.59 6.40 -13.66
CA LEU A 38 -3.18 6.77 -12.36
C LEU A 38 -2.29 7.69 -11.53
N ASP A 39 -0.97 7.59 -11.70
CA ASP A 39 -0.04 8.37 -10.89
C ASP A 39 -0.03 9.83 -11.38
N PRO A 40 -0.31 10.81 -10.49
CA PRO A 40 -0.38 12.21 -10.86
C PRO A 40 1.00 12.88 -11.00
N VAL A 41 2.08 12.12 -10.81
CA VAL A 41 3.46 12.59 -10.71
C VAL A 41 4.34 11.87 -11.74
N GLN A 42 5.38 12.55 -12.21
CA GLN A 42 6.31 12.03 -13.22
C GLN A 42 7.69 11.69 -12.62
N SER A 43 7.94 12.07 -11.37
CA SER A 43 9.21 11.85 -10.68
C SER A 43 9.03 11.47 -9.21
N ARG A 44 10.07 10.90 -8.60
CA ARG A 44 10.08 10.58 -7.17
C ARG A 44 10.09 11.85 -6.33
N GLU A 45 10.75 12.89 -6.80
CA GLU A 45 10.80 14.19 -6.15
C GLU A 45 9.39 14.79 -6.03
N GLU A 46 8.62 14.81 -7.12
CA GLU A 46 7.21 15.24 -7.10
C GLU A 46 6.35 14.37 -6.17
N PHE A 47 6.61 13.06 -6.13
CA PHE A 47 5.94 12.16 -5.19
C PHE A 47 6.22 12.51 -3.72
N LEU A 48 7.49 12.76 -3.37
CA LEU A 48 7.89 13.13 -2.01
C LEU A 48 7.36 14.51 -1.60
N ASP A 49 7.27 15.45 -2.55
CA ASP A 49 6.72 16.79 -2.31
C ASP A 49 5.25 16.76 -1.84
N ILE A 50 4.47 15.77 -2.29
CA ILE A 50 3.10 15.55 -1.81
C ILE A 50 3.08 15.32 -0.29
N PHE A 51 3.97 14.47 0.22
CA PHE A 51 4.06 14.19 1.66
C PHE A 51 4.65 15.37 2.42
N ALA A 52 5.66 16.02 1.86
CA ALA A 52 6.26 17.20 2.46
C ALA A 52 5.22 18.31 2.72
N ALA A 53 4.24 18.48 1.83
CA ALA A 53 3.15 19.44 2.00
C ALA A 53 2.18 19.09 3.15
N MET A 54 2.16 17.82 3.61
CA MET A 54 1.32 17.36 4.72
C MET A 54 1.96 17.63 6.10
N GLU A 55 3.24 18.00 6.14
CA GLU A 55 3.97 18.26 7.38
C GLU A 55 3.24 19.27 8.27
N GLY A 56 3.02 18.89 9.53
CA GLY A 56 2.30 19.71 10.52
C GLY A 56 0.79 19.83 10.32
N ASN A 57 0.24 19.37 9.18
CA ASN A 57 -1.17 19.48 8.84
C ASN A 57 -1.93 18.16 9.01
N LEU A 58 -1.30 17.05 8.63
CA LEU A 58 -1.90 15.71 8.66
C LEU A 58 -0.84 14.68 9.05
N PRO A 59 -1.06 13.89 10.12
CA PRO A 59 -0.13 12.83 10.44
C PRO A 59 -0.27 11.68 9.43
N VAL A 60 0.88 11.17 8.97
CA VAL A 60 0.94 10.12 7.94
C VAL A 60 1.67 8.88 8.47
N LEU A 61 0.97 7.75 8.44
CA LEU A 61 1.56 6.42 8.66
C LEU A 61 1.82 5.75 7.31
N VAL A 62 3.06 5.33 7.08
CA VAL A 62 3.43 4.48 5.95
C VAL A 62 3.69 3.07 6.47
N VAL A 63 2.94 2.09 5.96
CA VAL A 63 3.10 0.66 6.26
C VAL A 63 3.71 -0.02 5.03
N SER A 64 5.00 -0.37 5.10
CA SER A 64 5.67 -1.17 4.07
C SER A 64 5.70 -2.65 4.46
N THR A 65 6.15 -3.51 3.54
CA THR A 65 6.28 -4.94 3.79
C THR A 65 7.67 -5.49 3.48
N SER A 66 8.07 -6.50 4.24
CA SER A 66 9.35 -7.16 4.06
C SER A 66 9.47 -7.90 2.71
N GLY A 67 8.36 -8.44 2.20
CA GLY A 67 8.29 -9.21 0.95
C GLY A 67 7.82 -8.45 -0.29
N ALA A 68 7.66 -7.12 -0.23
CA ALA A 68 7.25 -6.33 -1.40
C ALA A 68 8.24 -6.47 -2.58
N PRO A 69 7.75 -6.57 -3.84
CA PRO A 69 8.59 -6.56 -5.03
C PRO A 69 9.50 -5.33 -5.09
N LYS A 70 10.78 -5.51 -5.46
CA LYS A 70 11.82 -4.47 -5.41
C LYS A 70 11.41 -3.12 -5.99
N ARG A 71 10.75 -3.11 -7.16
CA ARG A 71 10.33 -1.85 -7.81
C ARG A 71 9.27 -1.11 -7.01
N SER A 72 8.21 -1.79 -6.58
CA SER A 72 7.17 -1.19 -5.74
C SER A 72 7.70 -0.78 -4.36
N LYS A 73 8.63 -1.56 -3.80
CA LYS A 73 9.27 -1.26 -2.51
C LYS A 73 10.13 0.01 -2.57
N ALA A 74 10.78 0.30 -3.71
CA ALA A 74 11.68 1.44 -3.82
C ALA A 74 11.00 2.80 -3.55
N GLU A 75 9.78 2.99 -4.04
CA GLU A 75 9.03 4.23 -3.78
C GLU A 75 8.55 4.32 -2.32
N MET A 76 8.10 3.20 -1.74
CA MET A 76 7.74 3.16 -0.32
C MET A 76 8.96 3.47 0.56
N GLU A 77 10.12 2.87 0.30
CA GLU A 77 11.35 3.12 1.08
C GLU A 77 11.84 4.56 0.97
N ALA A 78 11.55 5.26 -0.13
CA ALA A 78 11.86 6.68 -0.25
C ALA A 78 11.09 7.55 0.77
N LEU A 79 9.94 7.06 1.27
CA LEU A 79 9.16 7.73 2.33
C LEU A 79 9.73 7.49 3.73
N ARG A 80 10.71 6.60 3.91
CA ARG A 80 11.31 6.34 5.21
C ARG A 80 12.10 7.57 5.67
N GLY A 81 11.60 8.24 6.70
CA GLY A 81 12.19 9.49 7.21
C GLY A 81 11.98 10.68 6.28
N ALA A 82 11.10 10.57 5.28
CA ALA A 82 10.74 11.70 4.44
C ALA A 82 9.96 12.75 5.23
N ARG A 83 10.09 14.01 4.81
CA ARG A 83 9.37 15.13 5.42
C ARG A 83 7.86 14.93 5.29
N GLY A 84 7.12 15.22 6.36
CA GLY A 84 5.67 15.03 6.45
C GLY A 84 5.21 13.58 6.66
N VAL A 85 6.11 12.59 6.66
CA VAL A 85 5.80 11.23 7.12
C VAL A 85 6.00 11.17 8.63
N THR A 86 4.91 10.92 9.37
CA THR A 86 4.95 10.86 10.84
C THR A 86 5.56 9.58 11.34
N LYS A 87 5.18 8.44 10.75
CA LYS A 87 5.69 7.12 11.16
C LYS A 87 5.83 6.22 9.94
N PHE A 88 6.93 5.48 9.90
CA PHE A 88 7.18 4.46 8.91
C PHE A 88 7.40 3.13 9.63
N VAL A 89 6.64 2.10 9.25
CA VAL A 89 6.75 0.76 9.82
C VAL A 89 6.85 -0.28 8.72
N GLU A 90 7.51 -1.41 9.02
CA GLU A 90 7.57 -2.56 8.14
C GLU A 90 6.87 -3.75 8.82
N VAL A 91 5.95 -4.41 8.10
CA VAL A 91 5.23 -5.61 8.55
C VAL A 91 5.55 -6.82 7.65
N PRO A 92 5.25 -8.06 8.06
CA PRO A 92 5.34 -9.23 7.19
C PRO A 92 4.39 -9.15 5.98
N GLY A 93 4.69 -9.93 4.93
CA GLY A 93 3.83 -10.10 3.75
C GLY A 93 4.38 -9.48 2.48
N ALA A 94 3.56 -9.45 1.43
CA ALA A 94 3.92 -8.91 0.11
C ALA A 94 3.14 -7.64 -0.23
N LEU A 95 2.23 -7.67 -1.21
CA LEU A 95 1.51 -6.46 -1.66
C LEU A 95 0.20 -6.22 -0.93
N LEU A 96 -0.35 -7.23 -0.25
CA LEU A 96 -1.61 -7.13 0.51
C LEU A 96 -1.42 -7.57 1.97
N PRO A 97 -0.54 -6.91 2.74
CA PRO A 97 -0.28 -7.29 4.14
C PRO A 97 -1.53 -7.24 5.01
N GLN A 98 -2.50 -6.38 4.70
CA GLN A 98 -3.77 -6.31 5.41
C GLN A 98 -4.66 -7.55 5.21
N GLU A 99 -4.39 -8.34 4.18
CA GLU A 99 -5.09 -9.61 3.94
C GLU A 99 -4.32 -10.80 4.50
N GLU A 100 -2.99 -10.74 4.46
CA GLU A 100 -2.11 -11.81 4.94
C GLU A 100 -1.85 -11.76 6.45
N TYR A 101 -1.61 -10.56 6.97
CA TYR A 101 -1.24 -10.25 8.34
C TYR A 101 -2.15 -9.14 8.90
N PRO A 102 -3.49 -9.34 8.90
CA PRO A 102 -4.44 -8.30 9.30
C PRO A 102 -4.23 -7.80 10.74
N LYS A 103 -3.75 -8.68 11.64
CA LYS A 103 -3.48 -8.32 13.03
C LYS A 103 -2.29 -7.39 13.15
N ASP A 104 -1.16 -7.73 12.52
CA ASP A 104 0.05 -6.91 12.52
C ASP A 104 -0.23 -5.51 11.94
N VAL A 105 -0.97 -5.44 10.82
CA VAL A 105 -1.38 -4.16 10.24
C VAL A 105 -2.31 -3.38 11.17
N ALA A 106 -3.32 -4.04 11.75
CA ALA A 106 -4.26 -3.38 12.66
C ALA A 106 -3.59 -2.86 13.94
N GLU A 107 -2.62 -3.60 14.48
CA GLU A 107 -1.83 -3.17 15.64
C GLU A 107 -1.01 -1.92 15.34
N GLU A 108 -0.35 -1.83 14.19
CA GLU A 108 0.41 -0.63 13.83
C GLU A 108 -0.49 0.58 13.60
N ILE A 109 -1.67 0.39 12.98
CA ILE A 109 -2.68 1.45 12.85
C ILE A 109 -3.16 1.88 14.25
N HIS A 110 -3.45 0.93 15.14
CA HIS A 110 -3.94 1.24 16.49
C HIS A 110 -2.90 2.03 17.30
N LYS A 111 -1.65 1.57 17.34
CA LYS A 111 -0.55 2.26 18.02
C LYS A 111 -0.36 3.66 17.46
N PHE A 112 -0.36 3.81 16.13
CA PHE A 112 -0.23 5.11 15.49
C PHE A 112 -1.32 6.07 15.95
N LEU A 113 -2.59 5.64 15.93
CA LEU A 113 -3.72 6.47 16.36
C LEU A 113 -3.69 6.84 17.86
N GLN A 114 -3.04 6.04 18.70
CA GLN A 114 -2.84 6.35 20.13
C GLN A 114 -1.68 7.31 20.39
N GLU A 115 -0.72 7.39 19.46
CA GLU A 115 0.48 8.23 19.54
C GLU A 115 0.29 9.61 18.87
N LEU A 116 -0.84 9.85 18.21
CA LEU A 116 -1.24 11.16 17.65
C LEU A 116 -1.60 12.17 18.74
#